data_AF-A7AWB3-F1
#
_entry.id   AF-A7AWB3-F1
#
_cell.length_a   1.000
_cell.length_b   1.000
_cell.length_c   1.000
_cell.angle_alpha   90.00
_cell.angle_beta   90.00
_cell.angle_gamma   90.00
#
_symmetry.space_group_name_H-M   'P 1'
#
loop_
_entity.id
_entity.type
_entity.pdbx_description
1 polymer ?
#
loop_
_entity_poly.entity_id
_entity_poly.type
_entity_poly.pdbx_seq_one_letter_code
_entity_poly.pdbx_strand_id
1 'polypeptide(L)'
;MYDNTVFVSYANAVFTEIRNTPLESLNTPSFRSGLLEALEAAESSTDDSGSHSHELRPIVESYNVHFLPLDPVSLRSTQASVYTFDGFPGLYLVRDFFTKEQCDALLLETLVDYINPPNNSNLYQNDPNVATPFWPSPVFSKLRWATIGHMYDWGTRTYKGYTKFPGLLVDVTRDLLSHFNEDYIPDVCAAIINFYSKAYFLRLHKDDAEETDDSVLNISLGAPAIFMLGGTDHSTIPVSFVVESGSVVLMADKSRFCLHGIVKLLSYNKPGYQPSGGLPINLHDPLYGRPQLLKLIPQCGAHVFSNIVRDTAAITRIREISNDLRVSISIRRAKR
;
A
#
# COMPACT_ATOMS: atom_id res chain seq x y z
N MET A 1 19.74 1.20 20.10
CA MET A 1 21.07 1.33 19.49
C MET A 1 20.84 1.27 17.99
N TYR A 2 20.94 2.39 17.28
CA TYR A 2 20.94 2.36 15.83
C TYR A 2 22.35 1.98 15.41
N ASP A 3 22.48 0.83 14.75
CA ASP A 3 23.75 0.38 14.22
C ASP A 3 24.17 1.34 13.11
N ASN A 4 25.32 2.00 13.31
CA ASN A 4 25.87 3.04 12.45
C ASN A 4 26.75 2.44 11.35
N THR A 5 26.39 1.25 10.86
CA THR A 5 26.92 0.68 9.63
C THR A 5 26.33 1.44 8.46
N VAL A 6 27.17 2.15 7.71
CA VAL A 6 26.78 2.86 6.51
C VAL A 6 26.44 1.82 5.45
N PHE A 7 25.17 1.47 5.34
CA PHE A 7 24.67 0.57 4.30
C PHE A 7 24.19 1.39 3.11
N VAL A 8 24.54 0.92 1.91
CA VAL A 8 23.96 1.43 0.67
C VAL A 8 22.45 1.33 0.77
N SER A 9 21.79 2.47 0.53
CA SER A 9 20.36 2.60 0.79
C SER A 9 19.59 3.00 -0.47
N TYR A 10 19.72 2.22 -1.54
CA TYR A 10 18.98 2.42 -2.80
C TYR A 10 17.49 2.58 -2.57
N ALA A 11 16.89 1.75 -1.71
CA ALA A 11 15.47 1.81 -1.44
C ALA A 11 15.02 3.18 -0.91
N ASN A 12 15.79 3.80 0.00
CA ASN A 12 15.46 5.14 0.50
C ASN A 12 15.80 6.25 -0.50
N ALA A 13 16.84 6.07 -1.33
CA ALA A 13 17.18 7.00 -2.40
C ALA A 13 16.02 7.08 -3.41
N VAL A 14 15.57 5.94 -3.93
CA VAL A 14 14.43 5.85 -4.85
C VAL A 14 13.15 6.39 -4.20
N PHE A 15 12.90 6.04 -2.94
CA PHE A 15 11.76 6.59 -2.18
C PHE A 15 11.77 8.11 -2.12
N THR A 16 12.92 8.69 -1.80
CA THR A 16 13.08 10.14 -1.64
C THR A 16 12.96 10.86 -2.98
N GLU A 17 13.53 10.30 -4.03
CA GLU A 17 13.46 10.87 -5.38
C GLU A 17 12.00 10.92 -5.84
N ILE A 18 11.31 9.77 -5.90
CA ILE A 18 9.89 9.71 -6.33
C ILE A 18 9.00 10.63 -5.49
N ARG A 19 9.26 10.72 -4.18
CA ARG A 19 8.48 11.59 -3.29
C ARG A 19 8.60 13.06 -3.70
N ASN A 20 9.81 13.49 -4.05
CA ASN A 20 10.13 14.88 -4.37
C ASN A 20 9.83 15.23 -5.82
N THR A 21 9.80 14.25 -6.73
CA THR A 21 9.44 14.46 -8.13
C THR A 21 7.93 14.75 -8.27
N PRO A 22 7.54 15.81 -9.01
CA PRO A 22 6.16 16.02 -9.42
C PRO A 22 5.60 14.86 -10.24
N LEU A 23 4.28 14.65 -10.19
CA LEU A 23 3.64 13.50 -10.83
C LEU A 23 3.89 13.46 -12.35
N GLU A 24 3.75 14.61 -13.01
CA GLU A 24 3.98 14.79 -14.46
C GLU A 24 5.45 14.64 -14.86
N SER A 25 6.37 14.76 -13.91
CA SER A 25 7.80 14.66 -14.14
C SER A 25 8.34 13.26 -13.88
N LEU A 26 7.55 12.37 -13.27
CA LEU A 26 7.93 10.97 -13.12
C LEU A 26 8.15 10.31 -14.49
N ASN A 27 9.10 9.38 -14.55
CA ASN A 27 9.48 8.65 -15.76
C ASN A 27 10.04 9.52 -16.91
N THR A 28 10.28 10.81 -16.69
CA THR A 28 10.99 11.68 -17.66
C THR A 28 12.50 11.46 -17.61
N PRO A 29 13.26 11.89 -18.64
CA PRO A 29 14.72 11.88 -18.59
C PRO A 29 15.28 12.63 -17.37
N SER A 30 14.67 13.77 -17.01
CA SER A 30 15.10 14.55 -15.84
C SER A 30 14.92 13.78 -14.52
N PHE A 31 13.83 13.02 -14.39
CA PHE A 31 13.64 12.14 -13.22
C PHE A 31 14.71 11.05 -13.16
N ARG A 32 15.04 10.44 -14.29
CA ARG A 32 16.10 9.41 -14.34
C ARG A 32 17.48 10.00 -14.00
N SER A 33 17.80 11.21 -14.45
CA SER A 33 19.03 11.89 -14.04
C SER A 33 19.09 12.13 -12.53
N GLY A 34 18.02 12.65 -11.91
CA GLY A 34 17.96 12.83 -10.46
C GLY A 34 18.04 11.52 -9.68
N LEU A 35 17.41 10.46 -10.19
CA LEU A 35 17.47 9.12 -9.61
C LEU A 35 18.90 8.55 -9.64
N LEU A 36 19.63 8.72 -10.75
CA LEU A 36 21.02 8.28 -10.86
C LEU A 36 21.89 8.99 -9.83
N GLU A 37 21.80 10.32 -9.73
CA GLU A 37 22.54 11.11 -8.75
C GLU A 37 22.22 10.66 -7.31
N ALA A 38 20.95 10.38 -7.01
CA ALA A 38 20.53 9.91 -5.69
C ALA A 38 21.09 8.51 -5.35
N LEU A 39 21.18 7.61 -6.34
CA LEU A 39 21.74 6.27 -6.14
C LEU A 39 23.26 6.29 -6.02
N GLU A 40 23.97 7.06 -6.85
CA GLU A 40 25.42 7.25 -6.75
C GLU A 40 25.81 7.91 -5.40
N ALA A 41 25.00 8.85 -4.91
CA ALA A 41 25.16 9.42 -3.57
C ALA A 41 24.97 8.38 -2.46
N ALA A 42 24.07 7.41 -2.64
CA ALA A 42 23.88 6.33 -1.68
C ALA A 42 25.06 5.34 -1.67
N GLU A 43 25.71 5.09 -2.81
CA GLU A 43 26.93 4.25 -2.90
C GLU A 43 28.14 4.94 -2.26
N SER A 44 28.39 6.20 -2.59
CA SER A 44 29.57 6.96 -2.11
C SER A 44 29.62 7.18 -0.60
N SER A 45 28.52 6.91 0.10
CA SER A 45 28.50 6.86 1.56
C SER A 45 29.25 5.63 2.12
N THR A 46 29.55 4.64 1.29
CA THR A 46 30.35 3.45 1.63
C THR A 46 31.77 3.61 1.10
N ASP A 47 32.79 3.23 1.89
CA ASP A 47 34.23 3.52 1.66
C ASP A 47 34.85 2.91 0.36
N ASP A 48 34.06 2.30 -0.53
CA ASP A 48 34.54 1.64 -1.75
C ASP A 48 34.21 2.49 -2.99
N SER A 49 35.01 3.53 -3.22
CA SER A 49 34.79 4.50 -4.30
C SER A 49 35.50 4.09 -5.59
N GLY A 50 34.75 3.69 -6.61
CA GLY A 50 35.23 3.82 -8.00
C GLY A 50 34.68 2.88 -9.08
N SER A 51 33.96 1.81 -8.77
CA SER A 51 33.66 0.76 -9.78
C SER A 51 32.19 0.52 -10.15
N HIS A 52 31.21 1.01 -9.40
CA HIS A 52 29.79 0.59 -9.55
C HIS A 52 28.88 1.57 -10.33
N SER A 53 29.31 2.81 -10.59
CA SER A 53 28.47 3.80 -11.33
C SER A 53 28.10 3.36 -12.75
N HIS A 54 28.94 2.53 -13.39
CA HIS A 54 28.64 1.95 -14.70
C HIS A 54 27.53 0.89 -14.64
N GLU A 55 27.29 0.25 -13.50
CA GLU A 55 26.26 -0.79 -13.32
C GLU A 55 24.88 -0.17 -13.06
N LEU A 56 24.81 0.99 -12.40
CA LEU A 56 23.55 1.66 -12.08
C LEU A 56 22.87 2.33 -13.27
N ARG A 57 23.64 2.93 -14.19
CA ARG A 57 23.10 3.64 -15.35
C ARG A 57 22.05 2.88 -16.17
N PRO A 58 22.31 1.64 -16.65
CA PRO A 58 21.31 0.90 -17.42
C PRO A 58 20.05 0.59 -16.58
N ILE A 59 20.20 0.40 -15.27
CA ILE A 59 19.07 0.17 -14.36
C ILE A 59 18.22 1.43 -14.23
N VAL A 60 18.84 2.59 -14.05
CA VAL A 60 18.13 3.88 -13.92
C VAL A 60 17.47 4.31 -15.23
N GLU A 61 18.13 4.09 -16.37
CA GLU A 61 17.58 4.37 -17.69
C GLU A 61 16.30 3.59 -17.98
N SER A 62 16.20 2.37 -17.45
CA SER A 62 15.03 1.50 -17.59
C SER A 62 14.01 1.61 -16.44
N TYR A 63 14.36 2.29 -15.35
CA TYR A 63 13.49 2.44 -14.18
C TYR A 63 12.23 3.24 -14.50
N ASN A 64 11.08 2.75 -14.03
CA ASN A 64 9.80 3.41 -14.17
C ASN A 64 8.93 3.22 -12.92
N VAL A 65 8.18 4.25 -12.55
CA VAL A 65 6.99 4.11 -11.71
C VAL A 65 5.86 3.56 -12.58
N HIS A 66 5.29 2.42 -12.20
CA HIS A 66 4.30 1.73 -13.01
C HIS A 66 2.88 2.27 -12.77
N PHE A 67 2.35 2.95 -13.78
CA PHE A 67 0.94 3.32 -13.89
C PHE A 67 0.24 2.21 -14.65
N LEU A 68 -0.23 1.19 -13.94
CA LEU A 68 -0.92 0.07 -14.57
C LEU A 68 -2.29 0.54 -15.09
N PRO A 69 -2.53 0.50 -16.42
CA PRO A 69 -3.84 0.83 -16.93
C PRO A 69 -4.86 -0.19 -16.42
N LEU A 70 -6.11 0.25 -16.28
CA LEU A 70 -7.24 -0.67 -16.17
C LEU A 70 -7.23 -1.57 -17.41
N ASP A 71 -7.29 -2.88 -17.24
CA ASP A 71 -7.34 -3.81 -18.36
C ASP A 71 -8.66 -3.57 -19.12
N PRO A 72 -8.65 -3.20 -20.41
CA PRO A 72 -9.89 -2.98 -21.16
C PRO A 72 -10.79 -4.22 -21.17
N VAL A 73 -10.23 -5.41 -20.97
CA VAL A 73 -10.96 -6.67 -20.83
C VAL A 73 -11.59 -6.77 -19.44
N SER A 74 -10.92 -6.37 -18.36
CA SER A 74 -11.49 -6.32 -16.99
C SER A 74 -12.63 -5.29 -16.91
N LEU A 75 -12.51 -4.15 -17.59
CA LEU A 75 -13.57 -3.12 -17.62
C LEU A 75 -14.88 -3.56 -18.27
N ARG A 76 -14.87 -4.65 -19.07
CA ARG A 76 -16.05 -5.21 -19.74
C ARG A 76 -16.49 -6.56 -19.17
N SER A 77 -15.74 -7.10 -18.21
CA SER A 77 -15.97 -8.41 -17.64
C SER A 77 -16.12 -8.30 -16.12
N THR A 78 -16.78 -9.27 -15.50
CA THR A 78 -16.83 -9.41 -14.03
C THR A 78 -15.53 -10.01 -13.49
N GLN A 79 -14.38 -9.62 -14.05
CA GLN A 79 -13.06 -10.17 -13.74
C GLN A 79 -12.12 -9.10 -13.20
N ALA A 80 -11.20 -9.55 -12.37
CA ALA A 80 -10.10 -8.82 -11.79
C ALA A 80 -8.77 -9.34 -12.35
N SER A 81 -7.81 -8.45 -12.53
CA SER A 81 -6.50 -8.76 -13.12
C SER A 81 -5.45 -8.91 -12.03
N VAL A 82 -4.71 -10.01 -12.05
CA VAL A 82 -3.61 -10.27 -11.11
C VAL A 82 -2.29 -10.05 -11.84
N TYR A 83 -1.49 -9.11 -11.35
CA TYR A 83 -0.16 -8.82 -11.86
C TYR A 83 0.92 -9.34 -10.92
N THR A 84 2.04 -9.81 -11.49
CA THR A 84 3.29 -10.15 -10.78
C THR A 84 4.42 -9.24 -11.25
N PHE A 85 5.54 -9.21 -10.54
CA PHE A 85 6.67 -8.33 -10.82
C PHE A 85 7.97 -9.12 -10.83
N ASP A 86 8.74 -8.99 -11.92
CA ASP A 86 10.05 -9.65 -12.03
C ASP A 86 11.00 -9.19 -10.92
N GLY A 87 11.68 -10.15 -10.29
CA GLY A 87 12.57 -9.91 -9.16
C GLY A 87 11.90 -9.90 -7.79
N PHE A 88 10.55 -9.91 -7.73
CA PHE A 88 9.78 -9.91 -6.48
C PHE A 88 8.81 -11.10 -6.42
N PRO A 89 9.33 -12.34 -6.26
CA PRO A 89 8.48 -13.52 -6.15
C PRO A 89 7.62 -13.46 -4.89
N GLY A 90 6.31 -13.67 -5.07
CA GLY A 90 5.31 -13.55 -4.02
C GLY A 90 4.65 -12.16 -3.93
N LEU A 91 5.09 -11.18 -4.73
CA LEU A 91 4.37 -9.92 -4.87
C LEU A 91 3.27 -10.05 -5.94
N TYR A 92 2.03 -9.82 -5.54
CA TYR A 92 0.91 -9.73 -6.46
C TYR A 92 0.16 -8.41 -6.28
N LEU A 93 -0.22 -7.80 -7.41
CA LEU A 93 -1.14 -6.67 -7.44
C LEU A 93 -2.43 -7.10 -8.13
N VAL A 94 -3.52 -7.10 -7.38
CA VAL A 94 -4.87 -7.40 -7.87
C VAL A 94 -5.59 -6.08 -8.16
N ARG A 95 -6.08 -5.95 -9.39
CA ARG A 95 -6.80 -4.78 -9.89
C ARG A 95 -8.23 -5.15 -10.20
N ASP A 96 -9.14 -4.21 -9.97
CA ASP A 96 -10.57 -4.38 -10.22
C ASP A 96 -11.23 -5.53 -9.44
N PHE A 97 -10.67 -5.95 -8.30
CA PHE A 97 -11.29 -6.99 -7.46
C PHE A 97 -12.61 -6.54 -6.85
N PHE A 98 -12.71 -5.27 -6.47
CA PHE A 98 -13.93 -4.67 -5.93
C PHE A 98 -14.60 -3.79 -6.98
N THR A 99 -15.93 -3.80 -7.00
CA THR A 99 -16.69 -2.74 -7.68
C THR A 99 -16.58 -1.42 -6.92
N LYS A 100 -16.91 -0.31 -7.58
CA LYS A 100 -16.93 1.00 -6.92
C LYS A 100 -17.86 1.03 -5.71
N GLU A 101 -19.02 0.38 -5.80
CA GLU A 101 -19.99 0.29 -4.70
C GLU A 101 -19.46 -0.54 -3.53
N GLN A 102 -18.69 -1.61 -3.81
CA GLN A 102 -18.04 -2.41 -2.78
C GLN A 102 -16.92 -1.61 -2.08
N CYS A 103 -16.14 -0.83 -2.82
CA CYS A 103 -15.16 0.09 -2.24
C CYS A 103 -15.83 1.14 -1.34
N ASP A 104 -16.90 1.77 -1.81
CA ASP A 104 -17.65 2.78 -1.06
C ASP A 104 -18.24 2.17 0.23
N ALA A 105 -18.78 0.94 0.15
CA ALA A 105 -19.34 0.21 1.28
C ALA A 105 -18.26 -0.21 2.31
N LEU A 106 -17.12 -0.76 1.85
CA LEU A 106 -16.03 -1.14 2.74
C LEU A 106 -15.40 0.07 3.44
N LEU A 107 -15.28 1.19 2.72
CA LEU A 107 -14.82 2.46 3.30
C LEU A 107 -15.82 2.98 4.33
N LEU A 108 -17.13 2.85 4.10
CA LEU A 108 -18.16 3.19 5.07
C LEU A 108 -18.02 2.39 6.35
N GLU A 109 -18.03 1.06 6.26
CA GLU A 109 -17.85 0.15 7.40
C GLU A 109 -16.57 0.50 8.18
N THR A 110 -15.49 0.81 7.47
CA THR A 110 -14.24 1.22 8.09
C THR A 110 -14.41 2.47 8.96
N LEU A 111 -15.11 3.49 8.45
CA LEU A 111 -15.28 4.77 9.14
C LEU A 111 -16.34 4.74 10.26
N VAL A 112 -17.37 3.90 10.14
CA VAL A 112 -18.47 3.87 11.12
C VAL A 112 -18.27 2.82 12.22
N ASP A 113 -17.53 1.75 11.94
CA ASP A 113 -17.33 0.65 12.88
C ASP A 113 -15.85 0.47 13.23
N TYR A 114 -15.01 0.19 12.23
CA TYR A 114 -13.67 -0.37 12.47
C TYR A 114 -12.70 0.57 13.20
N ILE A 115 -12.86 1.88 13.01
CA ILE A 115 -11.99 2.87 13.67
C ILE A 115 -12.39 3.16 15.12
N ASN A 116 -13.58 2.74 15.55
CA ASN A 116 -14.13 3.07 16.86
C ASN A 116 -13.83 1.97 17.89
N PRO A 117 -13.79 2.30 19.20
CA PRO A 117 -13.79 1.32 20.28
C PRO A 117 -14.93 0.29 20.11
N PRO A 118 -14.70 -0.99 20.43
CA PRO A 118 -13.58 -1.53 21.22
C PRO A 118 -12.28 -1.71 20.44
N ASN A 119 -12.24 -1.44 19.13
CA ASN A 119 -10.99 -1.45 18.36
C ASN A 119 -10.08 -0.32 18.83
N ASN A 120 -8.77 -0.56 18.73
CA ASN A 120 -7.79 0.43 19.15
C ASN A 120 -7.47 1.39 17.99
N SER A 121 -7.12 2.62 18.31
CA SER A 121 -6.66 3.63 17.35
C SER A 121 -5.72 4.61 18.02
N ASN A 122 -5.01 5.41 17.22
CA ASN A 122 -4.18 6.47 17.79
C ASN A 122 -4.99 7.51 18.57
N LEU A 123 -6.29 7.65 18.30
CA LEU A 123 -7.16 8.56 19.05
C LEU A 123 -7.51 7.98 20.41
N TYR A 124 -7.98 6.72 20.42
CA TYR A 124 -8.37 6.03 21.65
C TYR A 124 -7.17 5.76 22.57
N GLN A 125 -6.02 5.40 22.01
CA GLN A 125 -4.79 5.21 22.79
C GLN A 125 -4.32 6.51 23.46
N ASN A 126 -4.47 7.65 22.79
CA ASN A 126 -4.03 8.94 23.33
C ASN A 126 -5.02 9.52 24.36
N ASP A 127 -6.31 9.27 24.18
CA ASP A 127 -7.37 9.69 25.09
C ASP A 127 -8.45 8.61 25.17
N PRO A 128 -8.45 7.75 26.20
CA PRO A 128 -9.46 6.71 26.37
C PRO A 128 -10.90 7.24 26.56
N ASN A 129 -11.07 8.54 26.83
CA ASN A 129 -12.38 9.19 26.99
C ASN A 129 -12.82 9.97 25.73
N VAL A 130 -12.07 9.85 24.62
CA VAL A 130 -12.42 10.51 23.36
C VAL A 130 -13.86 10.17 22.95
N ALA A 131 -14.62 11.19 22.54
CA ALA A 131 -16.00 10.99 22.11
C ALA A 131 -16.06 10.19 20.79
N THR A 132 -16.99 9.24 20.74
CA THR A 132 -17.29 8.39 19.57
C THR A 132 -18.71 8.68 19.05
N PRO A 133 -18.97 8.52 17.74
CA PRO A 133 -18.08 8.00 16.71
C PRO A 133 -17.04 9.02 16.24
N PHE A 134 -15.85 8.55 15.85
CA PHE A 134 -14.77 9.43 15.39
C PHE A 134 -15.12 10.13 14.08
N TRP A 135 -15.72 9.41 13.14
CA TRP A 135 -16.30 9.99 11.93
C TRP A 135 -17.83 10.07 12.09
N PRO A 136 -18.49 11.18 11.68
CA PRO A 136 -17.96 12.36 10.99
C PRO A 136 -17.64 13.53 11.94
N SER A 137 -16.91 13.29 13.03
CA SER A 137 -16.56 14.36 13.99
C SER A 137 -15.23 15.06 13.62
N PRO A 138 -14.96 16.26 14.16
CA PRO A 138 -13.71 16.98 13.91
C PRO A 138 -12.43 16.23 14.30
N VAL A 139 -12.51 15.30 15.26
CA VAL A 139 -11.36 14.51 15.73
C VAL A 139 -10.82 13.57 14.66
N PHE A 140 -11.66 13.21 13.67
CA PHE A 140 -11.28 12.34 12.55
C PHE A 140 -10.04 12.84 11.80
N SER A 141 -9.85 14.15 11.69
CA SER A 141 -8.66 14.77 11.06
C SER A 141 -7.32 14.37 11.71
N LYS A 142 -7.36 13.92 12.98
CA LYS A 142 -6.20 13.45 13.76
C LYS A 142 -6.01 11.93 13.70
N LEU A 143 -6.93 11.18 13.09
CA LEU A 143 -6.80 9.73 12.93
C LEU A 143 -5.64 9.42 11.96
N ARG A 144 -4.82 8.44 12.32
CA ARG A 144 -3.65 7.97 11.57
C ARG A 144 -3.66 6.47 11.43
N TRP A 145 -4.02 5.75 12.48
CA TRP A 145 -4.14 4.30 12.42
C TRP A 145 -5.24 3.77 13.33
N ALA A 146 -5.75 2.59 12.99
CA ALA A 146 -6.61 1.74 13.82
C ALA A 146 -6.15 0.28 13.72
N THR A 147 -6.41 -0.53 14.75
CA THR A 147 -6.09 -1.97 14.78
C THR A 147 -7.30 -2.79 15.21
N ILE A 148 -7.52 -3.91 14.53
CA ILE A 148 -8.69 -4.79 14.71
C ILE A 148 -8.23 -6.24 14.78
N GLY A 149 -8.97 -7.10 15.49
CA GLY A 149 -8.54 -8.47 15.74
C GLY A 149 -7.45 -8.46 16.79
N HIS A 150 -6.39 -9.25 16.60
CA HIS A 150 -5.21 -9.16 17.46
C HIS A 150 -4.58 -7.77 17.34
N MET A 151 -4.50 -7.04 18.45
CA MET A 151 -4.09 -5.63 18.41
C MET A 151 -2.58 -5.49 18.45
N TYR A 152 -2.04 -4.72 17.51
CA TYR A 152 -0.61 -4.44 17.43
C TYR A 152 -0.20 -3.38 18.47
N ASP A 153 0.76 -3.74 19.34
CA ASP A 153 1.37 -2.83 20.31
C ASP A 153 2.67 -2.26 19.73
N TRP A 154 2.65 -0.97 19.38
CA TRP A 154 3.79 -0.28 18.76
C TRP A 154 5.05 -0.21 19.65
N GLY A 155 4.88 -0.21 20.97
CA GLY A 155 6.00 -0.07 21.91
C GLY A 155 6.80 -1.35 22.07
N THR A 156 6.11 -2.48 22.10
CA THR A 156 6.72 -3.82 22.23
C THR A 156 6.86 -4.55 20.89
N ARG A 157 6.24 -4.05 19.82
CA ARG A 157 6.15 -4.70 18.50
C ARG A 157 5.61 -6.13 18.60
N THR A 158 4.55 -6.31 19.40
CA THR A 158 3.88 -7.62 19.61
C THR A 158 2.37 -7.46 19.55
N TYR A 159 1.66 -8.59 19.41
CA TYR A 159 0.20 -8.62 19.44
C TYR A 159 -0.35 -8.87 20.85
N LYS A 160 -1.11 -7.91 21.39
CA LYS A 160 -1.67 -7.96 22.75
C LYS A 160 -3.16 -7.65 22.76
N GLY A 161 -3.94 -8.57 23.35
CA GLY A 161 -5.40 -8.45 23.36
C GLY A 161 -6.00 -8.66 21.97
N TYR A 162 -7.33 -8.76 21.91
CA TYR A 162 -8.03 -8.92 20.65
C TYR A 162 -9.44 -8.32 20.71
N THR A 163 -9.94 -7.89 19.55
CA THR A 163 -11.36 -7.65 19.29
C THR A 163 -11.91 -8.65 18.29
N LYS A 164 -13.23 -8.66 18.14
CA LYS A 164 -13.88 -9.44 17.08
C LYS A 164 -13.41 -8.94 15.72
N PHE A 165 -12.85 -9.84 14.92
CA PHE A 165 -12.49 -9.54 13.53
C PHE A 165 -13.77 -9.40 12.67
N PRO A 166 -13.92 -8.35 11.85
CA PRO A 166 -15.14 -8.11 11.09
C PRO A 166 -15.43 -9.21 10.07
N GLY A 167 -16.67 -9.71 10.05
CA GLY A 167 -17.09 -10.77 9.13
C GLY A 167 -16.92 -10.40 7.66
N LEU A 168 -17.16 -9.13 7.30
CA LEU A 168 -16.90 -8.65 5.94
C LEU A 168 -15.43 -8.81 5.53
N LEU A 169 -14.48 -8.45 6.40
CA LEU A 169 -13.05 -8.62 6.12
C LEU A 169 -12.66 -10.09 6.05
N VAL A 170 -13.27 -10.96 6.86
CA VAL A 170 -13.11 -12.42 6.77
C VAL A 170 -13.53 -12.92 5.40
N ASP A 171 -14.72 -12.55 4.95
CA ASP A 171 -15.30 -13.07 3.71
C ASP A 171 -14.53 -12.54 2.49
N VAL A 172 -14.17 -11.25 2.48
CA VAL A 172 -13.32 -10.65 1.45
C VAL A 172 -11.95 -11.33 1.36
N THR A 173 -11.31 -11.56 2.51
CA THR A 173 -9.96 -12.16 2.54
C THR A 173 -10.02 -13.62 2.10
N ARG A 174 -11.02 -14.38 2.55
CA ARG A 174 -11.24 -15.77 2.14
C ARG A 174 -11.49 -15.89 0.64
N ASP A 175 -12.37 -15.05 0.08
CA ASP A 175 -12.69 -15.04 -1.34
C ASP A 175 -11.42 -14.79 -2.17
N LEU A 176 -10.64 -13.77 -1.79
CA LEU A 176 -9.41 -13.43 -2.50
C LEU A 176 -8.31 -14.49 -2.38
N LEU A 177 -8.02 -14.99 -1.18
CA LEU A 177 -6.97 -15.99 -0.96
C LEU A 177 -7.31 -17.36 -1.57
N SER A 178 -8.58 -17.68 -1.77
CA SER A 178 -9.01 -18.89 -2.47
C SER A 178 -8.44 -18.98 -3.89
N HIS A 179 -8.15 -17.83 -4.52
CA HIS A 179 -7.53 -17.78 -5.85
C HIS A 179 -6.01 -17.97 -5.83
N PHE A 180 -5.37 -17.92 -4.66
CA PHE A 180 -3.93 -18.11 -4.47
C PHE A 180 -3.57 -19.45 -3.83
N ASN A 181 -4.56 -20.31 -3.56
CA ASN A 181 -4.41 -21.58 -2.83
C ASN A 181 -3.80 -21.37 -1.43
N GLU A 182 -4.10 -20.25 -0.79
CA GLU A 182 -3.71 -19.97 0.59
C GLU A 182 -4.89 -20.16 1.54
N ASP A 183 -4.64 -20.80 2.69
CA ASP A 183 -5.65 -21.01 3.72
C ASP A 183 -5.84 -19.72 4.54
N TYR A 184 -7.10 -19.35 4.81
CA TYR A 184 -7.44 -18.23 5.67
C TYR A 184 -7.97 -18.71 7.03
N ILE A 185 -7.34 -18.28 8.12
CA ILE A 185 -7.74 -18.63 9.49
C ILE A 185 -8.19 -17.36 10.25
N PRO A 186 -9.50 -17.07 10.32
CA PRO A 186 -10.03 -15.82 10.86
C PRO A 186 -9.66 -15.53 12.33
N ASP A 187 -9.59 -16.56 13.17
CA ASP A 187 -9.51 -16.42 14.64
C ASP A 187 -8.16 -15.85 15.13
N VAL A 188 -7.17 -15.86 14.26
CA VAL A 188 -5.82 -15.36 14.52
C VAL A 188 -5.46 -14.17 13.64
N CYS A 189 -6.45 -13.55 12.98
CA CYS A 189 -6.23 -12.39 12.13
C CYS A 189 -6.06 -11.08 12.91
N ALA A 190 -5.21 -10.22 12.37
CA ALA A 190 -5.07 -8.83 12.72
C ALA A 190 -5.25 -7.97 11.46
N ALA A 191 -5.82 -6.78 11.64
CA ALA A 191 -5.83 -5.75 10.61
C ALA A 191 -5.26 -4.45 11.17
N ILE A 192 -4.33 -3.85 10.44
CA ILE A 192 -3.84 -2.50 10.69
C ILE A 192 -4.40 -1.61 9.60
N ILE A 193 -5.21 -0.63 9.98
CA ILE A 193 -5.79 0.35 9.08
C ILE A 193 -4.99 1.64 9.19
N ASN A 194 -4.41 2.09 8.07
CA ASN A 194 -3.66 3.33 8.00
C ASN A 194 -4.43 4.39 7.20
N PHE A 195 -4.47 5.61 7.75
CA PHE A 195 -5.13 6.78 7.17
C PHE A 195 -4.09 7.79 6.68
N TYR A 196 -4.19 8.17 5.41
CA TYR A 196 -3.29 9.09 4.76
C TYR A 196 -4.06 10.33 4.30
N SER A 197 -3.54 11.50 4.66
CA SER A 197 -3.91 12.78 4.07
C SER A 197 -2.79 13.27 3.14
N LYS A 198 -3.04 14.35 2.39
CA LYS A 198 -2.12 14.88 1.35
C LYS A 198 -0.63 14.93 1.74
N ALA A 199 -0.29 15.25 2.98
CA ALA A 199 1.10 15.36 3.42
C ALA A 199 1.69 14.04 3.96
N TYR A 200 0.84 13.07 4.30
CA TYR A 200 1.23 11.87 5.01
C TYR A 200 1.75 10.78 4.06
N PHE A 201 2.71 10.01 4.55
CA PHE A 201 3.37 8.92 3.84
C PHE A 201 3.81 7.87 4.83
N LEU A 202 4.04 6.66 4.35
CA LEU A 202 4.58 5.58 5.15
C LEU A 202 5.95 5.21 4.58
N ARG A 203 6.99 5.45 5.39
CA ARG A 203 8.37 5.07 5.05
C ARG A 203 8.46 3.56 4.85
N LEU A 204 9.51 3.15 4.15
CA LEU A 204 9.83 1.74 3.99
C LEU A 204 10.02 1.08 5.35
N HIS A 205 9.25 0.03 5.61
CA HIS A 205 9.27 -0.75 6.83
C HIS A 205 9.02 -2.23 6.51
N LYS A 206 9.29 -3.10 7.48
CA LYS A 206 8.94 -4.51 7.42
C LYS A 206 7.82 -4.80 8.41
N ASP A 207 6.99 -5.75 8.02
CA ASP A 207 6.04 -6.42 8.90
C ASP A 207 6.73 -7.67 9.44
N ASP A 208 7.29 -7.61 10.65
CA ASP A 208 8.16 -8.67 11.23
C ASP A 208 7.72 -9.10 12.64
N ALA A 209 6.50 -8.74 13.03
CA ALA A 209 5.99 -8.96 14.38
C ALA A 209 5.04 -10.16 14.50
N GLU A 210 4.57 -10.67 13.36
CA GLU A 210 3.71 -11.82 13.28
C GLU A 210 4.49 -13.11 13.60
N GLU A 211 3.83 -14.08 14.22
CA GLU A 211 4.45 -15.38 14.56
C GLU A 211 4.44 -16.37 13.37
N THR A 212 3.86 -15.97 12.23
CA THR A 212 3.69 -16.80 11.04
C THR A 212 4.27 -16.14 9.79
N ASP A 213 4.63 -16.98 8.83
CA ASP A 213 5.17 -16.59 7.53
C ASP A 213 4.06 -16.43 6.47
N ASP A 214 2.79 -16.41 6.91
CA ASP A 214 1.63 -16.27 6.02
C ASP A 214 1.62 -14.91 5.33
N SER A 215 0.96 -14.84 4.18
CA SER A 215 0.91 -13.62 3.38
C SER A 215 0.28 -12.43 4.10
N VAL A 216 0.66 -11.23 3.66
CA VAL A 216 0.06 -9.97 4.08
C VAL A 216 -0.72 -9.39 2.92
N LEU A 217 -1.97 -9.04 3.19
CA LEU A 217 -2.91 -8.46 2.24
C LEU A 217 -3.11 -6.98 2.52
N ASN A 218 -2.94 -6.10 1.54
CA ASN A 218 -3.16 -4.67 1.68
C ASN A 218 -4.25 -4.17 0.71
N ILE A 219 -5.43 -3.86 1.24
CA ILE A 219 -6.55 -3.28 0.48
C ILE A 219 -6.41 -1.77 0.47
N SER A 220 -6.42 -1.18 -0.73
CA SER A 220 -6.37 0.27 -0.94
C SER A 220 -7.76 0.85 -1.18
N LEU A 221 -8.14 1.91 -0.46
CA LEU A 221 -9.42 2.62 -0.63
C LEU A 221 -9.19 4.13 -0.71
N GLY A 222 -9.99 4.82 -1.54
CA GLY A 222 -9.93 6.27 -1.72
C GLY A 222 -8.78 6.72 -2.62
N ALA A 223 -8.07 7.76 -2.20
CA ALA A 223 -7.12 8.46 -3.06
C ALA A 223 -5.98 7.54 -3.56
N PRO A 224 -5.62 7.61 -4.86
CA PRO A 224 -4.57 6.79 -5.42
C PRO A 224 -3.19 7.21 -4.90
N ALA A 225 -2.29 6.24 -4.77
CA ALA A 225 -0.94 6.44 -4.25
C ALA A 225 0.10 5.59 -4.95
N ILE A 226 1.38 5.95 -4.78
CA ILE A 226 2.51 5.13 -5.21
C ILE A 226 2.88 4.19 -4.05
N PHE A 227 2.67 2.90 -4.25
CA PHE A 227 3.19 1.84 -3.39
C PHE A 227 4.60 1.48 -3.85
N MET A 228 5.47 1.17 -2.90
CA MET A 228 6.84 0.75 -3.16
C MET A 228 7.16 -0.52 -2.39
N LEU A 229 7.78 -1.49 -3.07
CA LEU A 229 8.32 -2.72 -2.48
C LEU A 229 9.82 -2.79 -2.79
N GLY A 230 10.65 -2.82 -1.76
CA GLY A 230 12.09 -3.08 -1.84
C GLY A 230 12.43 -4.55 -1.57
N GLY A 231 13.70 -4.83 -1.30
CA GLY A 231 14.16 -6.15 -0.89
C GLY A 231 13.96 -6.39 0.61
N THR A 232 14.59 -7.45 1.12
CA THR A 232 14.73 -7.71 2.55
C THR A 232 15.65 -6.72 3.25
N ASP A 233 16.32 -5.83 2.52
CA ASP A 233 17.12 -4.74 3.05
C ASP A 233 17.07 -3.55 2.09
N HIS A 234 17.75 -2.46 2.45
CA HIS A 234 17.73 -1.21 1.69
C HIS A 234 18.64 -1.22 0.45
N SER A 235 19.38 -2.30 0.20
CA SER A 235 20.34 -2.45 -0.91
C SER A 235 19.70 -2.92 -2.21
N THR A 236 18.42 -3.31 -2.19
CA THR A 236 17.67 -3.65 -3.40
C THR A 236 16.97 -2.42 -3.96
N ILE A 237 17.12 -2.14 -5.25
CA ILE A 237 16.34 -1.12 -5.94
C ILE A 237 14.87 -1.55 -5.94
N PRO A 238 13.96 -0.75 -5.36
CA PRO A 238 12.59 -1.16 -5.12
C PRO A 238 11.75 -1.03 -6.39
N VAL A 239 10.70 -1.85 -6.54
CA VAL A 239 9.66 -1.63 -7.54
C VAL A 239 8.63 -0.62 -7.01
N SER A 240 8.16 0.27 -7.88
CA SER A 240 7.16 1.29 -7.54
C SER A 240 5.99 1.25 -8.50
N PHE A 241 4.76 1.19 -7.98
CA PHE A 241 3.56 1.10 -8.80
C PHE A 241 2.38 1.83 -8.15
N VAL A 242 1.45 2.28 -8.98
CA VAL A 242 0.25 2.98 -8.52
C VAL A 242 -0.79 1.99 -8.01
N VAL A 243 -1.34 2.29 -6.84
CA VAL A 243 -2.48 1.60 -6.24
C VAL A 243 -3.64 2.58 -6.08
N GLU A 244 -4.80 2.19 -6.58
CA GLU A 244 -6.03 2.99 -6.55
C GLU A 244 -7.06 2.35 -5.63
N SER A 245 -8.20 3.02 -5.43
CA SER A 245 -9.33 2.46 -4.68
C SER A 245 -9.75 1.11 -5.28
N GLY A 246 -9.82 0.08 -4.43
CA GLY A 246 -10.13 -1.29 -4.82
C GLY A 246 -8.92 -2.15 -5.23
N SER A 247 -7.72 -1.57 -5.29
CA SER A 247 -6.50 -2.36 -5.54
C SER A 247 -6.10 -3.15 -4.30
N VAL A 248 -5.64 -4.38 -4.50
CA VAL A 248 -5.12 -5.22 -3.42
C VAL A 248 -3.68 -5.63 -3.70
N VAL A 249 -2.78 -5.36 -2.76
CA VAL A 249 -1.40 -5.85 -2.82
C VAL A 249 -1.30 -7.06 -1.90
N LEU A 250 -0.92 -8.21 -2.45
CA LEU A 250 -0.63 -9.43 -1.69
C LEU A 250 0.90 -9.61 -1.66
N MET A 251 1.46 -9.76 -0.47
CA MET A 251 2.87 -10.04 -0.24
C MET A 251 2.99 -11.41 0.42
N ALA A 252 3.29 -12.42 -0.38
CA ALA A 252 3.52 -13.80 0.01
C ALA A 252 5.01 -14.17 -0.13
N ASP A 253 5.37 -15.38 0.28
CA ASP A 253 6.70 -15.98 0.12
C ASP A 253 7.86 -15.02 0.50
N LYS A 254 8.75 -14.68 -0.44
CA LYS A 254 9.89 -13.80 -0.19
C LYS A 254 9.44 -12.34 -0.02
N SER A 255 8.45 -11.91 -0.79
CA SER A 255 7.90 -10.55 -0.71
C SER A 255 7.23 -10.25 0.63
N ARG A 256 6.81 -11.27 1.39
CA ARG A 256 6.30 -11.13 2.76
C ARG A 256 7.25 -10.41 3.71
N PHE A 257 8.56 -10.54 3.51
CA PHE A 257 9.61 -9.99 4.38
C PHE A 257 10.31 -8.75 3.78
N CYS A 258 9.79 -8.26 2.65
CA CYS A 258 10.34 -7.11 1.97
C CYS A 258 9.95 -5.79 2.64
N LEU A 259 10.86 -4.82 2.54
CA LEU A 259 10.58 -3.44 2.87
C LEU A 259 9.49 -2.89 1.97
N HIS A 260 8.49 -2.22 2.52
CA HIS A 260 7.43 -1.61 1.73
C HIS A 260 6.87 -0.33 2.35
N GLY A 261 6.17 0.45 1.54
CA GLY A 261 5.58 1.70 2.01
C GLY A 261 4.73 2.42 0.96
N ILE A 262 4.18 3.56 1.38
CA ILE A 262 3.42 4.48 0.53
C ILE A 262 4.24 5.75 0.38
N VAL A 263 4.73 6.01 -0.83
CA VAL A 263 5.68 7.10 -1.12
C VAL A 263 5.01 8.46 -1.08
N LYS A 264 3.93 8.60 -1.86
CA LYS A 264 3.09 9.80 -1.97
C LYS A 264 1.72 9.47 -2.55
N LEU A 265 0.72 10.27 -2.21
CA LEU A 265 -0.54 10.32 -2.95
C LEU A 265 -0.31 10.97 -4.32
N LEU A 266 -1.08 10.60 -5.34
CA LEU A 266 -0.93 11.20 -6.68
C LEU A 266 -1.29 12.68 -6.68
N SER A 267 -2.19 13.12 -5.80
CA SER A 267 -2.55 14.53 -5.63
C SER A 267 -1.48 15.34 -4.87
N TYR A 268 -0.42 14.71 -4.37
CA TYR A 268 0.63 15.40 -3.62
C TYR A 268 1.68 16.01 -4.56
N ASN A 269 1.87 17.32 -4.41
CA ASN A 269 3.01 18.05 -4.96
C ASN A 269 3.85 18.63 -3.82
N LYS A 270 5.17 18.66 -4.00
CA LYS A 270 6.08 19.31 -3.06
C LYS A 270 5.71 20.80 -2.97
N PRO A 271 5.65 21.40 -1.76
CA PRO A 271 5.37 22.83 -1.62
C PRO A 271 6.32 23.67 -2.48
N GLY A 272 5.77 24.61 -3.25
CA GLY A 272 6.52 25.49 -4.16
C GLY A 272 6.54 25.06 -5.63
N TYR A 273 5.95 23.92 -5.99
CA TYR A 273 5.81 23.47 -7.38
C TYR A 273 4.46 23.85 -8.00
N GLN A 274 4.46 24.29 -9.27
CA GLN A 274 3.24 24.50 -10.06
C GLN A 274 3.20 23.52 -11.25
N PRO A 275 2.10 22.79 -11.43
CA PRO A 275 2.04 21.73 -12.44
C PRO A 275 1.96 22.27 -13.85
N SER A 276 2.77 21.72 -14.74
CA SER A 276 2.83 22.10 -16.16
C SER A 276 2.56 20.88 -17.05
N GLY A 277 1.29 20.42 -17.04
CA GLY A 277 0.63 19.64 -18.08
C GLY A 277 1.15 18.22 -18.42
N GLY A 278 0.21 17.26 -18.44
CA GLY A 278 0.21 16.05 -19.27
C GLY A 278 1.18 14.91 -18.91
N LEU A 279 0.65 13.71 -18.65
CA LEU A 279 1.43 12.47 -18.45
C LEU A 279 1.89 11.88 -19.80
N PRO A 280 3.19 11.62 -20.01
CA PRO A 280 3.66 10.75 -21.08
C PRO A 280 3.88 9.32 -20.57
N ILE A 281 3.28 8.32 -21.24
CA ILE A 281 3.51 6.88 -20.98
C ILE A 281 4.18 6.28 -22.22
N ASN A 282 5.33 5.64 -22.05
CA ASN A 282 5.90 4.74 -23.06
C ASN A 282 6.56 3.54 -22.35
N LEU A 283 6.36 2.35 -22.88
CA LEU A 283 6.61 1.05 -22.23
C LEU A 283 7.45 0.14 -23.14
N HIS A 284 8.78 0.17 -23.11
CA HIS A 284 9.62 -0.93 -23.65
C HIS A 284 11.04 -1.01 -23.01
N ASP A 285 11.36 -2.23 -22.53
CA ASP A 285 12.64 -2.95 -22.27
C ASP A 285 13.68 -2.55 -21.17
N PRO A 286 14.42 -3.54 -20.58
CA PRO A 286 14.49 -3.82 -19.11
C PRO A 286 15.77 -3.29 -18.39
N LEU A 287 15.83 -3.22 -17.04
CA LEU A 287 15.81 -4.30 -16.01
C LEU A 287 15.16 -3.91 -14.66
N TYR A 288 14.39 -4.88 -14.12
CA TYR A 288 13.63 -4.99 -12.85
C TYR A 288 12.17 -4.48 -12.83
N GLY A 289 11.26 -5.37 -12.39
CA GLY A 289 9.94 -5.02 -11.86
C GLY A 289 8.84 -4.66 -12.85
N ARG A 290 8.90 -5.07 -14.14
CA ARG A 290 7.73 -4.83 -15.01
C ARG A 290 6.54 -5.64 -14.49
N PRO A 291 5.36 -5.01 -14.30
CA PRO A 291 4.16 -5.76 -13.99
C PRO A 291 3.77 -6.64 -15.18
N GLN A 292 3.64 -7.93 -14.94
CA GLN A 292 3.20 -8.93 -15.91
C GLN A 292 1.82 -9.45 -15.49
N LEU A 293 0.87 -9.50 -16.42
CA LEU A 293 -0.43 -10.13 -16.16
C LEU A 293 -0.22 -11.63 -15.93
N LEU A 294 -0.47 -12.09 -14.71
CA LEU A 294 -0.31 -13.48 -14.31
C LEU A 294 -1.57 -14.29 -14.66
N LYS A 295 -2.75 -13.78 -14.27
CA LYS A 295 -4.04 -14.45 -14.47
C LYS A 295 -5.19 -13.47 -14.29
N LEU A 296 -6.37 -13.87 -14.75
CA LEU A 296 -7.65 -13.24 -14.44
C LEU A 296 -8.36 -14.07 -13.37
N ILE A 297 -8.99 -13.40 -12.40
CA ILE A 297 -9.82 -14.01 -11.37
C ILE A 297 -11.21 -13.35 -11.38
N PRO A 298 -12.27 -13.97 -10.86
CA PRO A 298 -13.54 -13.28 -10.66
C PRO A 298 -13.41 -12.05 -9.75
N GLN A 299 -14.27 -11.05 -9.94
CA GLN A 299 -14.46 -10.01 -8.94
C GLN A 299 -15.04 -10.57 -7.63
N CYS A 300 -14.85 -9.81 -6.55
CA CYS A 300 -15.38 -10.15 -5.24
C CYS A 300 -16.89 -10.40 -5.33
N GLY A 301 -17.31 -11.57 -4.85
CA GLY A 301 -18.69 -12.02 -4.99
C GLY A 301 -19.69 -11.03 -4.38
N ALA A 302 -20.77 -10.71 -5.09
CA ALA A 302 -21.80 -9.78 -4.60
C ALA A 302 -22.42 -10.22 -3.25
N HIS A 303 -22.43 -11.53 -2.97
CA HIS A 303 -22.91 -12.11 -1.72
C HIS A 303 -22.10 -11.67 -0.49
N VAL A 304 -20.80 -11.36 -0.65
CA VAL A 304 -19.92 -10.89 0.43
C VAL A 304 -20.41 -9.57 1.03
N PHE A 305 -21.03 -8.72 0.21
CA PHE A 305 -21.55 -7.40 0.62
C PHE A 305 -23.08 -7.39 0.83
N SER A 306 -23.74 -8.55 0.78
CA SER A 306 -25.21 -8.65 0.81
C SER A 306 -25.85 -8.13 2.10
N ASN A 307 -25.12 -8.21 3.22
CA ASN A 307 -25.60 -7.80 4.55
C ASN A 307 -25.24 -6.36 4.92
N ILE A 308 -24.54 -5.61 4.05
CA ILE A 308 -24.11 -4.25 4.35
C ILE A 308 -25.23 -3.25 4.05
N VAL A 309 -25.62 -2.47 5.05
CA VAL A 309 -26.65 -1.43 4.93
C VAL A 309 -26.08 -0.26 4.13
N ARG A 310 -26.69 0.02 2.98
CA ARG A 310 -26.30 1.15 2.13
C ARG A 310 -27.05 2.42 2.52
N ASP A 311 -26.53 3.14 3.51
CA ASP A 311 -26.98 4.51 3.76
C ASP A 311 -26.48 5.43 2.64
N THR A 312 -27.37 5.79 1.72
CA THR A 312 -27.08 6.65 0.57
C THR A 312 -26.51 8.02 0.98
N ALA A 313 -26.94 8.58 2.11
CA ALA A 313 -26.45 9.87 2.59
C ALA A 313 -25.00 9.74 3.10
N ALA A 314 -24.70 8.69 3.85
CA ALA A 314 -23.34 8.41 4.31
C ALA A 314 -22.40 8.09 3.14
N ILE A 315 -22.84 7.30 2.16
CA ILE A 315 -22.06 7.00 0.94
C ILE A 315 -21.73 8.28 0.16
N THR A 316 -22.68 9.21 0.05
CA THR A 316 -22.43 10.50 -0.61
C THR A 316 -21.32 11.28 0.10
N ARG A 317 -21.36 11.38 1.44
CA ARG A 317 -20.32 12.05 2.23
C ARG A 317 -18.95 11.38 2.09
N ILE A 318 -18.92 10.05 2.01
CA ILE A 318 -17.66 9.31 1.81
C ILE A 318 -17.05 9.62 0.46
N ARG A 319 -17.87 9.67 -0.60
CA ARG A 319 -17.39 10.02 -1.95
C ARG A 319 -16.77 11.42 -1.97
N GLU A 320 -17.32 12.38 -1.24
CA GLU A 320 -16.77 13.74 -1.13
C GLU A 320 -15.36 13.76 -0.50
N ILE A 321 -15.13 12.96 0.54
CA ILE A 321 -13.82 12.92 1.22
C ILE A 321 -12.82 11.95 0.56
N SER A 322 -13.30 10.98 -0.22
CA SER A 322 -12.48 9.89 -0.78
C SER A 322 -11.38 10.36 -1.75
N ASN A 323 -11.52 11.55 -2.33
CA ASN A 323 -10.50 12.14 -3.20
C ASN A 323 -9.26 12.63 -2.44
N ASP A 324 -9.45 13.01 -1.18
CA ASP A 324 -8.40 13.60 -0.33
C ASP A 324 -7.97 12.67 0.81
N LEU A 325 -8.71 11.58 1.03
CA LEU A 325 -8.46 10.55 2.01
C LEU A 325 -8.06 9.25 1.33
N ARG A 326 -6.95 8.67 1.76
CA ARG A 326 -6.60 7.28 1.45
C ARG A 326 -6.65 6.44 2.71
N VAL A 327 -7.20 5.25 2.58
CA VAL A 327 -7.22 4.21 3.61
C VAL A 327 -6.52 2.97 3.07
N SER A 328 -5.66 2.38 3.89
CA SER A 328 -4.99 1.11 3.61
C SER A 328 -5.35 0.15 4.73
N ILE A 329 -6.02 -0.95 4.40
CA ILE A 329 -6.38 -2.01 5.35
C ILE A 329 -5.41 -3.15 5.13
N SER A 330 -4.47 -3.35 6.04
CA SER A 330 -3.48 -4.42 5.94
C SER A 330 -3.82 -5.58 6.87
N ILE A 331 -4.27 -6.70 6.29
CA ILE A 331 -4.77 -7.91 6.93
C ILE A 331 -3.68 -8.98 6.92
N ARG A 332 -3.54 -9.68 8.04
CA ARG A 332 -2.52 -10.70 8.24
C ARG A 332 -2.91 -11.67 9.34
N ARG A 333 -2.26 -12.84 9.38
CA ARG A 333 -2.32 -13.74 10.52
C ARG A 333 -1.28 -13.32 11.54
N ALA A 334 -1.70 -13.03 12.76
CA ALA A 334 -0.83 -12.54 13.82
C ALA A 334 -0.17 -13.66 14.64
N LYS A 335 -0.89 -14.77 14.85
CA LYS A 335 -0.48 -15.88 15.74
C LYS A 335 -0.57 -17.25 15.07
N ARG A 336 0.26 -18.19 15.54
CA ARG A 336 0.27 -19.58 15.08
C ARG A 336 -1.00 -20.34 15.45
#